data_AF-A0A948DZ03-F1
#
_entry.id   AF-A0A948DZ03-F1
#
_cell.length_a   1.000
_cell.length_b   1.000
_cell.length_c   1.000
_cell.angle_alpha   90.00
_cell.angle_beta   90.00
_cell.angle_gamma   90.00
#
_symmetry.space_group_name_H-M   'P 1'
#
loop_
_entity.id
_entity.type
_entity.pdbx_description
1 polymer ?
#
loop_
_entity_poly.entity_id
_entity_poly.type
_entity_poly.pdbx_seq_one_letter_code
_entity_poly.pdbx_strand_id
1 'polypeptide(L)'
;MRIKRYEILLPLVYNDGKEIEKEKFFRTDQELVEKFGATTTDTTIAIGSWVYKGVLYKDRLIRIRVDVEDTEDARKFLEDFKEVLKERFKQIDIWITGYDIEVI
;
A
#
# COMPACT_ATOMS: atom_id res chain seq x y z
N MET A 1 -24.77 -2.89 1.74
CA MET A 1 -23.45 -2.92 2.38
C MET A 1 -22.57 -1.92 1.65
N ARG A 2 -21.90 -0.99 2.33
CA ARG A 2 -20.97 -0.07 1.67
C ARG A 2 -19.61 -0.74 1.61
N ILE A 3 -19.05 -0.82 0.41
CA ILE A 3 -17.70 -1.36 0.20
C ILE A 3 -16.77 -0.18 0.00
N LYS A 4 -15.61 -0.25 0.67
CA LYS A 4 -14.50 0.66 0.44
C LYS A 4 -13.34 -0.13 -0.13
N ARG A 5 -12.83 0.36 -1.27
CA ARG A 5 -11.56 -0.08 -1.83
C ARG A 5 -10.46 0.75 -1.23
N TYR A 6 -9.47 0.10 -0.64
CA TYR A 6 -8.22 0.74 -0.30
C TYR A 6 -7.14 0.36 -1.30
N GLU A 7 -6.43 1.36 -1.80
CA GLU A 7 -5.26 1.17 -2.66
C GLU A 7 -4.00 1.55 -1.88
N ILE A 8 -3.03 0.65 -1.85
CA ILE A 8 -1.75 0.80 -1.15
C ILE A 8 -0.64 0.83 -2.20
N LEU A 9 0.15 1.90 -2.22
CA LEU A 9 1.31 2.02 -3.10
C LEU A 9 2.58 1.57 -2.37
N LEU A 10 3.17 0.47 -2.83
CA LEU A 10 4.41 -0.06 -2.26
C LEU A 10 5.58 0.21 -3.21
N PRO A 11 6.71 0.72 -2.70
CA PRO A 11 7.91 0.94 -3.50
C PRO A 11 8.55 -0.37 -3.93
N LEU A 12 9.10 -0.39 -5.14
CA LEU A 12 9.93 -1.46 -5.68
C LEU A 12 11.42 -1.25 -5.37
N VAL A 13 11.81 -0.02 -5.07
CA VAL A 13 13.19 0.37 -4.79
C VAL A 13 13.27 1.20 -3.51
N TYR A 14 14.35 1.02 -2.77
CA TYR A 14 14.72 1.91 -1.67
C TYR A 14 15.16 3.29 -2.18
N ASN A 15 15.23 4.26 -1.27
CA ASN A 15 15.75 5.60 -1.58
C ASN A 15 17.22 5.61 -2.04
N ASP A 16 17.98 4.53 -1.80
CA ASP A 16 19.34 4.34 -2.34
C ASP A 16 19.37 3.65 -3.72
N GLY A 17 18.20 3.36 -4.29
CA GLY A 17 18.02 2.75 -5.61
C GLY A 17 18.06 1.23 -5.66
N LYS A 18 18.36 0.55 -4.54
CA LYS A 18 18.35 -0.92 -4.50
C LYS A 18 16.94 -1.47 -4.56
N GLU A 19 16.76 -2.63 -5.21
CA GLU A 19 15.49 -3.34 -5.20
C GLU A 19 15.14 -3.81 -3.79
N ILE A 20 13.85 -3.76 -3.47
CA ILE A 20 13.33 -4.23 -2.19
C ILE A 20 13.16 -5.76 -2.25
N GLU A 21 13.49 -6.42 -1.14
CA GLU A 21 13.43 -7.86 -1.01
C GLU A 21 11.99 -8.39 -1.14
N LYS A 22 11.80 -9.45 -1.93
CA LYS A 22 10.48 -10.01 -2.27
C LYS A 22 9.69 -10.46 -1.05
N GLU A 23 10.39 -10.94 -0.03
CA GLU A 23 9.86 -11.43 1.24
C GLU A 23 9.03 -10.35 1.96
N LYS A 24 9.39 -9.07 1.79
CA LYS A 24 8.63 -7.95 2.38
C LYS A 24 7.26 -7.79 1.73
N PHE A 25 7.17 -8.01 0.42
CA PHE A 25 5.91 -7.99 -0.30
C PHE A 25 5.05 -9.20 0.04
N PHE A 26 5.64 -10.41 0.07
CA PHE A 26 4.92 -11.62 0.46
C PHE A 26 4.34 -11.52 1.87
N ARG A 27 5.12 -11.01 2.83
CA ARG A 27 4.63 -10.76 4.18
C ARG A 27 3.49 -9.73 4.21
N THR A 28 3.60 -8.67 3.42
CA THR A 28 2.56 -7.64 3.32
C THR A 28 1.26 -8.20 2.77
N ASP A 29 1.35 -8.98 1.70
CA ASP A 29 0.20 -9.65 1.09
C ASP A 29 -0.44 -10.64 2.07
N GLN A 30 0.36 -11.47 2.74
CA GLN A 30 -0.11 -12.42 3.73
C GLN A 30 -0.87 -11.74 4.87
N GLU A 31 -0.34 -10.67 5.47
CA GLU A 31 -1.01 -9.95 6.57
C GLU A 31 -2.33 -9.29 6.12
N LEU A 32 -2.38 -8.79 4.88
CA LEU A 32 -3.61 -8.23 4.31
C LEU A 32 -4.66 -9.32 4.03
N VAL A 33 -4.25 -10.48 3.50
CA VAL A 33 -5.13 -11.64 3.28
C VAL A 33 -5.61 -12.22 4.61
N GLU A 34 -4.75 -12.32 5.62
CA GLU A 34 -5.14 -12.78 6.97
C GLU A 34 -6.18 -11.85 7.60
N LYS A 35 -6.07 -10.53 7.38
CA LYS A 35 -7.01 -9.55 7.92
C LYS A 35 -8.32 -9.45 7.14
N PHE A 36 -8.25 -9.45 5.80
CA PHE A 36 -9.37 -9.08 4.93
C PHE A 36 -9.87 -10.22 4.04
N GLY A 37 -9.19 -11.36 4.03
CA GLY A 37 -9.56 -12.55 3.26
C GLY A 37 -9.13 -12.53 1.78
N ALA A 38 -8.79 -11.37 1.23
CA ALA A 38 -8.35 -11.24 -0.16
C ALA A 38 -7.55 -9.95 -0.42
N THR A 39 -6.69 -10.01 -1.43
CA THR A 39 -5.94 -8.88 -2.00
C THR A 39 -5.93 -8.99 -3.53
N THR A 40 -5.71 -7.88 -4.22
CA THR A 40 -5.38 -7.87 -5.65
C THR A 40 -4.15 -7.00 -5.87
N THR A 41 -3.16 -7.52 -6.59
CA THR A 41 -1.95 -6.77 -6.95
C THR A 41 -1.96 -6.44 -8.44
N ASP A 42 -1.81 -5.16 -8.77
CA ASP A 42 -1.66 -4.73 -10.16
C ASP A 42 -0.28 -5.10 -10.69
N THR A 43 -0.21 -5.66 -11.90
CA THR A 43 1.05 -6.02 -12.56
C THR A 43 1.73 -4.83 -13.24
N THR A 44 1.06 -3.67 -13.29
CA THR A 44 1.58 -2.45 -13.90
C THR A 44 2.38 -1.65 -12.89
N ILE A 45 3.59 -1.23 -13.27
CA ILE A 45 4.42 -0.34 -12.46
C ILE A 45 3.89 1.08 -12.56
N ALA A 46 3.51 1.67 -11.43
CA ALA A 46 3.21 3.08 -11.33
C ALA A 46 4.50 3.89 -11.10
N ILE A 47 4.65 5.01 -11.81
CA ILE A 47 5.79 5.91 -11.64
C ILE A 47 5.32 7.16 -10.90
N GLY A 48 5.97 7.45 -9.77
CA GLY A 48 5.66 8.58 -8.91
C GLY A 48 6.78 9.62 -8.90
N SER A 49 6.43 10.87 -8.60
CA SER A 49 7.40 11.91 -8.28
C SER A 49 6.78 12.87 -7.27
N TRP A 50 7.52 13.19 -6.21
CA TRP A 50 7.04 14.06 -5.14
C TRP A 50 8.20 14.78 -4.47
N VAL A 51 7.91 15.93 -3.85
CA VAL A 51 8.92 16.77 -3.19
C VAL A 51 8.68 16.75 -1.69
N TYR A 52 9.74 16.51 -0.93
CA TYR A 52 9.71 16.60 0.53
C TYR A 52 10.97 17.26 1.06
N LYS A 53 10.79 18.30 1.88
CA LYS A 53 11.88 19.13 2.42
C LYS A 53 12.86 19.59 1.34
N GLY A 54 12.34 19.95 0.16
CA GLY A 54 13.14 20.44 -0.97
C GLY A 54 13.85 19.36 -1.79
N VAL A 55 13.71 18.08 -1.44
CA VAL A 55 14.29 16.95 -2.18
C VAL A 55 13.22 16.32 -3.07
N LEU A 56 13.53 16.13 -4.36
CA LEU A 56 12.68 15.40 -5.30
C LEU A 56 12.92 13.89 -5.16
N TYR A 57 11.87 13.15 -4.86
CA TYR A 57 11.83 11.69 -4.82
C TYR A 57 11.16 11.17 -6.09
N LYS A 58 11.64 10.03 -6.59
CA LYS A 58 11.09 9.34 -7.75
C LYS A 58 10.83 7.89 -7.38
N ASP A 59 9.61 7.44 -7.60
CA ASP A 59 9.19 6.12 -7.18
C ASP A 59 8.89 5.22 -8.36
N ARG A 60 9.21 3.94 -8.20
CA ARG A 60 8.63 2.83 -8.96
C ARG A 60 7.79 2.03 -7.99
N LEU A 61 6.50 1.93 -8.24
CA LEU A 61 5.52 1.44 -7.28
C LEU A 61 4.73 0.28 -7.88
N ILE A 62 4.34 -0.67 -7.03
CA ILE A 62 3.21 -1.55 -7.30
C ILE A 62 2.00 -1.07 -6.50
N ARG A 63 0.81 -1.47 -6.94
CA ARG A 63 -0.44 -1.17 -6.25
C ARG A 63 -1.08 -2.46 -5.75
N ILE A 64 -1.35 -2.51 -4.45
CA ILE A 64 -2.18 -3.53 -3.83
C ILE A 64 -3.56 -2.93 -3.56
N ARG A 65 -4.61 -3.69 -3.82
CA ARG A 65 -6.01 -3.33 -3.57
C ARG A 65 -6.63 -4.30 -2.58
N VAL A 66 -7.36 -3.76 -1.61
CA VAL A 66 -8.24 -4.53 -0.71
C VAL A 66 -9.63 -3.92 -0.76
N ASP A 67 -10.63 -4.75 -1.01
CA ASP A 67 -12.04 -4.36 -1.08
C ASP A 67 -12.75 -4.94 0.14
N VAL A 68 -13.21 -4.07 1.02
CA VAL A 68 -13.69 -4.46 2.35
C VAL A 68 -14.96 -3.70 2.71
N GLU A 69 -15.70 -4.21 3.70
CA GLU A 69 -16.80 -3.44 4.29
C GLU A 69 -16.28 -2.13 4.90
N ASP A 70 -17.00 -1.02 4.65
CA ASP A 70 -16.64 0.29 5.19
C ASP A 70 -16.89 0.34 6.71
N THR A 71 -15.86 -0.04 7.46
CA THR A 71 -15.87 -0.12 8.92
C THR A 71 -14.71 0.66 9.52
N GLU A 72 -14.89 1.16 10.75
CA GLU A 72 -13.82 1.82 11.49
C GLU A 72 -12.66 0.87 11.82
N ASP A 73 -12.94 -0.44 12.00
CA ASP A 73 -11.90 -1.45 12.22
C ASP A 73 -10.98 -1.60 11.00
N ALA A 74 -11.54 -1.64 9.79
CA ALA A 74 -10.76 -1.69 8.57
C ALA A 74 -9.90 -0.43 8.37
N ARG A 75 -10.49 0.75 8.61
CA ARG A 75 -9.76 2.03 8.55
C ARG A 75 -8.60 2.04 9.54
N LYS A 76 -8.88 1.74 10.81
CA LYS A 76 -7.87 1.75 11.88
C LYS A 76 -6.75 0.76 11.60
N PHE A 77 -7.08 -0.45 11.15
CA PHE A 77 -6.07 -1.43 10.76
C PHE A 77 -5.13 -0.85 9.70
N LEU A 78 -5.65 -0.21 8.65
CA LEU A 78 -4.83 0.35 7.58
C LEU A 78 -4.00 1.56 8.02
N GLU A 79 -4.51 2.38 8.95
CA GLU A 79 -3.75 3.47 9.59
C GLU A 79 -2.56 2.92 10.37
N ASP A 80 -2.77 1.89 11.21
CA ASP A 80 -1.70 1.24 11.97
C ASP A 80 -0.72 0.51 11.03
N PHE A 81 -1.25 -0.17 10.02
CA PHE A 81 -0.47 -0.92 9.05
C PHE A 81 0.40 -0.01 8.19
N LYS A 82 -0.04 1.22 7.89
CA LYS A 82 0.77 2.22 7.20
C LYS A 82 2.10 2.48 7.90
N GLU A 83 2.11 2.56 9.23
CA GLU A 83 3.34 2.75 10.00
C GLU A 83 4.26 1.53 9.94
N VAL A 84 3.70 0.32 10.01
CA VAL A 84 4.44 -0.94 9.80
C VAL A 84 5.08 -0.97 8.41
N LEU A 85 4.35 -0.54 7.36
CA LEU A 85 4.85 -0.50 6.00
C LEU A 85 5.98 0.53 5.83
N LYS A 86 5.86 1.71 6.43
CA LYS A 86 6.92 2.74 6.40
C LYS A 86 8.23 2.20 6.96
N GLU A 87 8.17 1.51 8.10
CA GLU A 87 9.35 0.87 8.70
C GLU A 87 9.87 -0.27 7.80
N ARG A 88 9.00 -1.19 7.38
CA ARG A 88 9.35 -2.36 6.56
C ARG A 88 10.03 -1.95 5.25
N PHE A 89 9.50 -0.96 4.56
CA PHE A 89 9.97 -0.50 3.24
C PHE A 89 10.93 0.69 3.31
N LYS A 90 11.26 1.16 4.53
CA LYS A 90 12.17 2.29 4.81
C LYS A 90 11.79 3.55 4.04
N GLN A 91 10.51 3.88 4.04
CA GLN A 91 9.97 5.05 3.36
C GLN A 91 9.59 6.15 4.35
N ILE A 92 9.68 7.40 3.87
CA ILE A 92 9.21 8.57 4.60
C ILE A 92 7.69 8.50 4.80
N ASP A 93 6.98 8.07 3.76
CA ASP A 93 5.56 7.81 3.83
C ASP A 93 5.13 6.68 2.88
N ILE A 94 3.98 6.08 3.16
CA ILE A 94 3.31 5.12 2.28
C ILE A 94 1.92 5.65 1.98
N TRP A 95 1.61 5.77 0.69
CA TRP A 95 0.33 6.32 0.26
C TRP A 95 -0.75 5.24 0.28
N ILE A 96 -1.81 5.49 1.04
CA ILE A 96 -3.02 4.65 1.09
C ILE A 96 -4.22 5.55 0.80
N THR A 97 -5.01 5.19 -0.21
CA THR A 97 -6.25 5.91 -0.57
C THR A 97 -7.45 5.01 -0.41
N GLY A 98 -8.60 5.60 -0.06
CA GLY A 98 -9.88 4.90 0.06
C GLY A 98 -10.89 5.44 -0.96
N TYR A 99 -11.65 4.53 -1.57
CA TYR A 99 -12.69 4.84 -2.55
C TYR A 99 -13.97 4.10 -2.19
N ASP A 100 -15.11 4.79 -2.20
CA ASP A 100 -16.41 4.10 -2.15
C ASP A 100 -16.64 3.40 -3.49
N ILE A 101 -16.95 2.10 -3.44
CA ILE A 101 -17.19 1.30 -4.64
C ILE A 101 -18.48 0.49 -4.52
N GLU A 102 -19.04 0.14 -5.67
CA GLU A 102 -20.14 -0.79 -5.81
C GLU A 102 -19.61 -2.14 -6.33
N VAL A 103 -20.10 -3.24 -5.76
CA VAL A 103 -19.80 -4.60 -6.20
C VAL A 103 -21.11 -5.23 -6.67
N ILE A 104 -21.11 -5.82 -7.86
CA ILE A 104 -22.27 -6.44 -8.52
C ILE A 104 -22.18 -7.96 -8.40
#